data_AF-A0A817FZZ1-F1
#
_entry.id   AF-A0A817FZZ1-F1
#
_cell.length_a   1.000
_cell.length_b   1.000
_cell.length_c   1.000
_cell.angle_alpha   90.00
_cell.angle_beta   90.00
_cell.angle_gamma   90.00
#
_symmetry.space_group_name_H-M   'P 1'
#
loop_
_entity.id
_entity.type
_entity.pdbx_description
1 polymer ?
#
loop_
_entity_poly.entity_id
_entity_poly.type
_entity_poly.pdbx_seq_one_letter_code
_entity_poly.pdbx_strand_id
1 'polypeptide(L)'
;MASGEDTMFIVDEVSHIVKDVIERLIGTNSYQHDKVTRWTVDIVDQILTELTILDKRFKYIVQAVIMQKNGSGLHSASSCYWNDITDGSCTLR
;
A
#
# COMPACT_ATOMS: atom_id res chain seq x y z
N MET A 1 -17.21 -21.57 10.11
CA MET A 1 -17.86 -20.34 9.62
C MET A 1 -16.78 -19.28 9.64
N ALA A 2 -16.52 -18.58 8.53
CA ALA A 2 -15.55 -17.49 8.53
C ALA A 2 -16.04 -16.41 9.52
N SER A 3 -15.14 -15.88 10.34
CA SER A 3 -15.49 -14.79 11.26
C SER A 3 -15.81 -13.54 10.43
N GLY A 4 -16.65 -12.63 10.94
CA GLY A 4 -16.98 -11.40 10.20
C GLY A 4 -15.74 -10.57 9.85
N GLU A 5 -14.71 -10.63 10.69
CA GLU A 5 -13.42 -9.94 10.50
C GLU A 5 -12.60 -10.50 9.32
N ASP A 6 -12.77 -11.78 8.97
CA ASP A 6 -12.10 -12.39 7.80
C ASP A 6 -12.69 -11.93 6.45
N THR A 7 -13.87 -11.32 6.49
CA THR A 7 -14.63 -10.90 5.30
C THR A 7 -14.61 -9.41 5.04
N MET A 8 -14.02 -8.63 5.95
CA MET A 8 -13.96 -7.16 5.86
C MET A 8 -12.53 -6.68 5.63
N PHE A 9 -12.39 -5.64 4.82
CA PHE A 9 -11.12 -4.93 4.67
C PHE A 9 -10.80 -4.12 5.92
N ILE A 10 -9.79 -4.53 6.68
CA ILE A 10 -9.37 -3.86 7.91
C ILE A 10 -8.29 -2.82 7.58
N VAL A 11 -8.70 -1.55 7.50
CA VAL A 11 -7.83 -0.43 7.10
C VAL A 11 -6.60 -0.31 8.01
N ASP A 12 -6.77 -0.44 9.33
CA ASP A 12 -5.68 -0.22 10.29
C ASP A 12 -4.57 -1.28 10.17
N GLU A 13 -4.95 -2.55 10.00
CA GLU A 13 -4.02 -3.67 9.79
C GLU A 13 -3.21 -3.46 8.50
N VAL A 14 -3.89 -3.16 7.39
CA VAL A 14 -3.24 -2.90 6.11
C VAL A 14 -2.35 -1.65 6.17
N SER A 15 -2.79 -0.60 6.86
CA SER A 15 -2.00 0.64 7.03
C SER A 15 -0.71 0.39 7.80
N HIS A 16 -0.75 -0.45 8.84
CA HIS A 16 0.43 -0.84 9.60
C HIS A 16 1.45 -1.57 8.73
N ILE A 17 1.01 -2.58 7.97
CA ILE A 17 1.87 -3.33 7.05
C ILE A 17 2.52 -2.40 6.03
N VAL A 18 1.74 -1.52 5.39
CA VAL A 18 2.26 -0.60 4.38
C VAL A 18 3.29 0.35 4.99
N LYS A 19 3.02 0.91 6.17
CA LYS A 19 3.94 1.81 6.87
C LYS A 19 5.25 1.13 7.22
N ASP A 20 5.21 -0.07 7.80
CA ASP A 20 6.39 -0.84 8.19
C ASP A 20 7.27 -1.15 6.97
N VAL A 21 6.67 -1.55 5.85
CA VAL A 21 7.41 -1.84 4.61
C VAL A 21 8.10 -0.58 4.07
N ILE A 22 7.41 0.56 4.04
CA ILE A 22 7.98 1.83 3.57
C ILE A 22 9.16 2.26 4.47
N GLU A 23 8.98 2.21 5.79
CA GLU A 23 10.03 2.56 6.75
C GLU A 23 11.25 1.65 6.62
N ARG A 24 11.03 0.33 6.47
CA ARG A 24 12.09 -0.67 6.28
C ARG A 24 12.88 -0.49 4.99
N LEU A 25 12.21 -0.15 3.88
CA LEU A 25 12.86 -0.06 2.57
C LEU A 25 13.52 1.29 2.31
N ILE A 26 12.86 2.39 2.67
CA ILE A 26 13.31 3.74 2.28
C ILE A 26 13.33 4.77 3.41
N GLY A 27 12.94 4.43 4.65
CA GLY A 27 12.68 5.40 5.72
C GLY A 27 13.85 6.34 6.07
N THR A 28 15.10 5.89 5.93
CA THR A 28 16.31 6.70 6.18
C THR A 28 17.03 7.15 4.91
N ASN A 29 16.52 6.76 3.74
CA ASN A 29 17.17 7.04 2.46
C ASN A 29 16.78 8.43 1.94
N SER A 30 17.78 9.19 1.48
CA SER A 30 17.54 10.39 0.68
C SER A 30 17.13 10.00 -0.74
N TYR A 31 16.37 10.87 -1.41
CA TYR A 31 15.95 10.63 -2.79
C TYR A 31 17.17 10.44 -3.73
N GLN A 32 17.19 9.33 -4.45
CA GLN A 32 18.21 8.98 -5.43
C GLN A 32 17.52 8.46 -6.69
N HIS A 33 17.52 9.27 -7.76
CA HIS A 33 16.73 9.01 -8.98
C HIS A 33 16.93 7.59 -9.53
N ASP A 34 18.18 7.13 -9.61
CA ASP A 34 18.54 5.82 -10.15
C ASP A 34 17.98 4.64 -9.32
N LYS A 35 17.62 4.87 -8.06
CA LYS A 35 17.05 3.86 -7.16
C LYS A 35 15.53 3.90 -7.10
N VAL A 36 14.89 5.00 -7.51
CA VAL A 36 13.44 5.21 -7.36
C VAL A 36 12.62 4.10 -8.02
N THR A 37 12.99 3.70 -9.23
CA THR A 37 12.31 2.63 -9.96
C THR A 37 12.35 1.33 -9.17
N ARG A 38 13.53 0.97 -8.65
CA ARG A 38 13.69 -0.25 -7.85
C ARG A 38 12.95 -0.16 -6.53
N TRP A 39 13.04 0.95 -5.80
CA TRP A 39 12.30 1.16 -4.57
C TRP A 39 10.79 1.04 -4.77
N THR A 40 10.27 1.57 -5.88
CA THR A 40 8.84 1.50 -6.18
C THR A 40 8.39 0.06 -6.41
N VAL A 41 9.17 -0.73 -7.16
CA VAL A 41 8.91 -2.17 -7.35
C VAL A 41 9.02 -2.93 -6.03
N ASP A 42 10.13 -2.75 -5.29
CA ASP A 42 10.38 -3.44 -4.03
C ASP A 42 9.28 -3.14 -2.98
N ILE A 43 8.78 -1.90 -2.93
CA ILE A 43 7.67 -1.51 -2.04
C ILE A 43 6.37 -2.24 -2.42
N VAL A 44 6.01 -2.23 -3.70
CA VAL A 44 4.77 -2.88 -4.18
C VAL A 44 4.83 -4.39 -3.92
N ASP A 45 5.93 -5.05 -4.29
CA ASP A 45 6.11 -6.49 -4.15
C ASP A 45 6.11 -6.92 -2.68
N GLN A 46 6.77 -6.16 -1.80
CA GLN A 46 6.82 -6.50 -0.37
C GLN A 46 5.47 -6.29 0.31
N ILE A 47 4.73 -5.21 -0.01
CA ILE A 47 3.38 -5.03 0.52
C ILE A 47 2.47 -6.17 0.04
N LEU A 48 2.49 -6.51 -1.24
CA LEU A 48 1.69 -7.62 -1.77
C LEU A 48 2.03 -8.94 -1.09
N THR A 49 3.32 -9.23 -0.88
CA THR A 49 3.77 -10.44 -0.19
C THR A 49 3.22 -10.51 1.23
N GLU A 50 3.39 -9.45 2.04
CA GLU A 50 2.90 -9.40 3.42
C GLU A 50 1.36 -9.50 3.47
N LEU A 51 0.64 -8.88 2.52
CA LEU A 51 -0.82 -9.00 2.43
C LEU A 51 -1.28 -10.43 2.09
N THR A 52 -0.56 -11.14 1.22
CA THR A 52 -0.90 -12.54 0.90
C THR A 52 -0.66 -13.51 2.06
N ILE A 53 0.28 -13.18 2.97
CA ILE A 53 0.55 -13.97 4.18
C ILE A 53 -0.63 -13.94 5.16
N LEU A 54 -1.46 -12.88 5.13
CA LEU A 54 -2.67 -12.81 5.95
C LEU A 54 -3.70 -13.90 5.61
N ASP A 55 -3.55 -14.58 4.46
CA ASP A 55 -4.42 -15.67 4.00
C ASP A 55 -5.92 -15.31 3.96
N LYS A 56 -6.22 -14.01 3.79
CA LYS A 56 -7.58 -13.51 3.64
C LYS A 56 -8.03 -13.64 2.18
N ARG A 57 -9.32 -13.93 1.98
CA ARG A 57 -9.91 -14.16 0.65
C ARG A 57 -10.18 -12.84 -0.10
N PHE A 58 -9.14 -12.08 -0.37
CA PHE A 58 -9.20 -10.83 -1.12
C PHE A 58 -8.39 -10.89 -2.41
N LYS A 59 -8.69 -9.95 -3.30
CA LYS A 59 -7.79 -9.56 -4.40
C LYS A 59 -7.17 -8.23 -4.01
N TYR A 60 -5.85 -8.14 -4.02
CA TYR A 60 -5.13 -6.94 -3.63
C TYR A 60 -4.64 -6.17 -4.85
N ILE A 61 -4.76 -4.84 -4.80
CA ILE A 61 -4.15 -3.90 -5.74
C ILE A 61 -3.29 -2.95 -4.91
N VAL A 62 -2.01 -2.85 -5.24
CA VAL A 62 -1.07 -1.95 -4.57
C VAL A 62 -0.49 -1.00 -5.63
N GLN A 63 -0.54 0.29 -5.33
CA GLN A 63 0.05 1.34 -6.16
C GLN A 63 0.96 2.20 -5.29
N ALA A 64 2.20 2.41 -5.74
CA ALA A 64 3.17 3.28 -5.08
C ALA A 64 3.62 4.40 -6.03
N VAL A 65 3.77 5.61 -5.48
CA VAL A 65 4.28 6.78 -6.19
C VAL A 65 5.35 7.44 -5.31
N ILE A 66 6.57 7.53 -5.81
CA ILE A 66 7.67 8.26 -5.15
C ILE A 66 7.87 9.58 -5.88
N MET A 67 7.83 10.69 -5.13
CA MET A 67 8.01 12.03 -5.67
C MET A 67 9.17 12.76 -4.98
N GLN A 68 10.05 13.39 -5.77
CA GLN A 68 11.09 14.26 -5.24
C GLN A 68 10.49 15.55 -4.68
N LYS A 69 10.89 15.92 -3.47
CA LYS A 69 10.52 17.21 -2.87
C LYS A 69 11.29 18.36 -3.55
N ASN A 70 10.66 18.99 -4.53
CA ASN A 70 11.25 20.10 -5.30
C ASN A 70 10.30 21.31 -5.47
N GLY A 71 9.21 21.36 -4.69
CA GLY A 71 8.18 22.40 -4.80
C GLY A 71 7.07 22.12 -5.82
N SER A 72 7.14 21.00 -6.56
CA SER A 72 6.04 20.56 -7.43
C SER A 72 4.87 20.01 -6.60
N GLY A 73 3.65 20.17 -7.10
CA GLY A 73 2.45 19.57 -6.52
C GLY A 73 2.20 18.13 -7.00
N LEU A 74 1.49 17.34 -6.20
CA LEU A 74 0.99 16.01 -6.55
C LEU A 74 -0.53 15.97 -6.36
N HIS A 75 -1.27 15.64 -7.41
CA HIS A 75 -2.70 15.38 -7.34
C HIS A 75 -2.97 13.90 -7.62
N SER A 76 -3.61 13.22 -6.67
CA SER A 76 -4.02 11.82 -6.80
C SER A 76 -5.44 11.65 -6.30
N ALA A 77 -6.26 10.99 -7.12
CA ALA A 77 -7.66 10.68 -6.85
C ALA A 77 -7.95 9.26 -7.32
N SER A 78 -8.81 8.55 -6.58
CA SER A 78 -9.27 7.21 -6.92
C SER A 78 -10.80 7.16 -6.83
N SER A 79 -11.43 6.43 -7.74
CA SER A 79 -12.85 6.13 -7.71
C SER A 79 -13.03 4.65 -7.96
N CYS A 80 -13.91 3.99 -7.20
CA CYS A 80 -14.09 2.56 -7.22
C CYS A 80 -15.58 2.23 -7.34
N TYR A 81 -15.89 1.13 -8.04
CA TYR A 81 -17.22 0.53 -8.06
C TYR A 81 -17.09 -0.91 -7.56
N TRP A 82 -17.44 -1.12 -6.29
CA TRP A 82 -17.21 -2.34 -5.53
C TRP A 82 -18.20 -2.47 -4.36
N ASN A 83 -18.11 -3.54 -3.56
CA ASN A 83 -18.99 -3.74 -2.41
C ASN A 83 -18.50 -2.91 -1.21
N ASP A 84 -19.29 -1.93 -0.77
CA ASP A 84 -18.96 -1.01 0.31
C ASP A 84 -18.94 -1.65 1.71
N ILE A 85 -19.42 -2.89 1.84
CA ILE A 85 -19.39 -3.65 3.09
C ILE A 85 -18.09 -4.46 3.22
N THR A 86 -17.60 -5.05 2.13
CA THR A 86 -16.47 -6.00 2.16
C THR A 86 -15.17 -5.42 1.64
N ASP A 87 -15.25 -4.46 0.71
CA ASP A 87 -14.10 -3.96 -0.04
C ASP A 87 -13.68 -2.59 0.49
N GLY A 88 -12.40 -2.25 0.34
CA GLY A 88 -11.87 -1.01 0.89
C GLY A 88 -10.51 -0.63 0.29
N SER A 89 -10.16 0.65 0.48
CA SER A 89 -8.88 1.22 0.07
C SER A 89 -8.20 1.88 1.26
N CYS A 90 -6.87 1.79 1.30
CA CYS A 90 -6.04 2.61 2.17
C CYS A 90 -5.11 3.48 1.30
N THR A 91 -4.87 4.73 1.71
CA THR A 91 -3.87 5.61 1.08
C THR A 91 -3.03 6.25 2.16
N LEU A 92 -1.72 5.98 2.15
CA LEU A 92 -0.73 6.61 3.00
C LEU A 92 0.09 7.62 2.19
N ARG A 93 0.51 8.71 2.83
CA ARG A 93 1.28 9.80 2.23
C ARG A 93 2.41 10.25 3.14
#